data_AF-A0A1Z8SMP3-F1
#
_entry.id   AF-A0A1Z8SMP3-F1
#
_cell.length_a   1.000
_cell.length_b   1.000
_cell.length_c   1.000
_cell.angle_alpha   90.00
_cell.angle_beta   90.00
_cell.angle_gamma   90.00
#
_symmetry.space_group_name_H-M   'P 1'
#
loop_
_entity.id
_entity.type
_entity.pdbx_description
1 polymer ?
#
loop_
_entity_poly.entity_id
_entity_poly.type
_entity_poly.pdbx_seq_one_letter_code
_entity_poly.pdbx_strand_id
1 'polypeptide(L)'
;MTLIKKEIAWGFILFFLTGCSSKMPKSTEQKIKNYESRARTYQTLSDMQRLSPPYSTFSHKGIRSHLQNEHLRVAYLKEARRYRQLANQERKQLVSDSNESVQTAN
;
A
#
# COMPACT_ATOMS: atom_id res chain seq x y z
N MET A 1 -19.18 -10.56 41.63
CA MET A 1 -19.54 -10.60 40.20
C MET A 1 -18.68 -9.65 39.34
N THR A 2 -17.41 -9.47 39.69
CA THR A 2 -16.47 -8.52 39.05
C THR A 2 -15.25 -9.22 38.45
N LEU A 3 -14.93 -10.44 38.89
CA LEU A 3 -13.80 -11.22 38.35
C LEU A 3 -14.04 -11.72 36.91
N ILE A 4 -15.27 -12.13 36.57
CA ILE A 4 -15.60 -12.67 35.22
C ILE A 4 -15.43 -11.61 34.13
N LYS A 5 -15.70 -10.33 34.44
CA LYS A 5 -15.52 -9.22 33.48
C LYS A 5 -14.05 -8.96 33.14
N LYS A 6 -13.12 -9.26 34.06
CA LYS A 6 -11.68 -9.02 33.88
C LYS A 6 -11.05 -10.03 32.93
N GLU A 7 -11.47 -11.29 33.00
CA GLU A 7 -11.02 -12.39 32.14
C GLU A 7 -11.49 -12.22 30.69
N ILE A 8 -12.73 -11.76 30.48
CA ILE A 8 -13.28 -11.49 29.14
C ILE A 8 -12.48 -10.37 28.44
N ALA A 9 -12.10 -9.33 29.19
CA ALA A 9 -11.30 -8.23 28.64
C ALA A 9 -9.91 -8.69 28.18
N TRP A 10 -9.29 -9.64 28.88
CA TRP A 10 -7.99 -10.22 28.50
C TRP A 10 -8.09 -11.13 27.26
N GLY A 11 -9.16 -11.92 27.14
CA GLY A 11 -9.40 -12.74 25.96
C GLY A 11 -9.58 -11.93 24.67
N PHE A 12 -10.28 -10.80 24.74
CA PHE A 12 -10.45 -9.90 23.60
C PHE A 12 -9.13 -9.26 23.13
N ILE A 13 -8.25 -8.89 24.06
CA ILE A 13 -6.94 -8.31 23.71
C ILE A 13 -6.09 -9.32 22.93
N LEU A 14 -6.03 -10.58 23.36
CA LEU A 14 -5.26 -11.63 22.66
C LEU A 14 -5.78 -11.92 21.24
N PHE A 15 -7.09 -11.77 21.00
CA PHE A 15 -7.67 -11.97 19.68
C PHE A 15 -7.24 -10.90 18.65
N PHE A 16 -7.02 -9.65 19.09
CA PHE A 16 -6.56 -8.58 18.18
C PHE A 16 -5.07 -8.70 17.81
N LEU A 17 -4.24 -9.39 18.60
CA LEU A 17 -2.82 -9.53 18.31
C LEU A 17 -2.46 -10.59 17.26
N THR A 18 -3.35 -11.53 16.94
CA THR A 18 -3.08 -12.60 15.95
C THR A 18 -3.32 -12.19 14.49
N GLY A 19 -3.81 -10.96 14.26
CA GLY A 19 -4.39 -10.54 12.98
C GLY A 19 -3.49 -9.80 11.99
N CYS A 20 -2.16 -9.78 12.13
CA CYS A 20 -1.31 -9.11 11.13
C CYS A 20 0.05 -9.81 10.93
N SER A 21 0.03 -11.07 10.46
CA SER A 21 1.23 -11.67 9.88
C SER A 21 1.47 -11.05 8.50
N SER A 22 2.19 -9.92 8.45
CA SER A 22 2.69 -9.39 7.18
C SER A 22 3.73 -10.36 6.63
N LYS A 23 3.32 -11.25 5.73
CA LYS A 23 4.24 -12.15 5.02
C LYS A 23 5.22 -11.29 4.23
N MET A 24 6.44 -11.11 4.77
CA MET A 24 7.53 -10.50 4.03
C MET A 24 7.82 -11.37 2.80
N PRO A 25 7.89 -10.79 1.59
CA PRO A 25 8.22 -11.55 0.39
C PRO A 25 9.64 -12.09 0.54
N LYS A 26 9.81 -13.41 0.38
CA LYS A 26 11.10 -14.09 0.57
C LYS A 26 11.95 -14.11 -0.71
N SER A 27 11.33 -13.90 -1.87
CA SER A 27 12.00 -13.89 -3.19
C SER A 27 11.85 -12.53 -3.87
N THR A 28 12.87 -12.13 -4.64
CA THR A 28 12.91 -10.90 -5.43
C THR A 28 11.72 -10.81 -6.40
N GLU A 29 11.30 -11.92 -7.00
CA GLU A 29 10.09 -11.95 -7.86
C GLU A 29 8.81 -11.67 -7.08
N GLN A 30 8.69 -12.22 -5.86
CA GLN A 30 7.55 -11.96 -4.99
C GLN A 30 7.54 -10.50 -4.53
N LYS A 31 8.72 -9.91 -4.33
CA LYS A 31 8.89 -8.50 -3.97
C LYS A 31 8.47 -7.58 -5.11
N ILE A 32 8.86 -7.89 -6.35
CA ILE A 32 8.38 -7.20 -7.57
C ILE A 32 6.85 -7.28 -7.65
N LYS A 33 6.27 -8.48 -7.55
CA LYS A 33 4.81 -8.66 -7.57
C LYS A 33 4.09 -7.89 -6.46
N ASN A 34 4.68 -7.81 -5.27
CA ASN A 34 4.12 -7.04 -4.15
C ASN A 34 4.12 -5.53 -4.46
N TYR A 35 5.24 -4.98 -4.95
CA TYR A 35 5.31 -3.57 -5.34
C TYR A 35 4.35 -3.23 -6.48
N GLU A 36 4.22 -4.09 -7.49
CA GLU A 36 3.23 -3.90 -8.55
C GLU A 36 1.79 -3.94 -8.02
N SER A 37 1.49 -4.87 -7.11
CA SER A 37 0.19 -4.96 -6.46
C SER A 37 -0.13 -3.66 -5.72
N ARG A 38 0.79 -3.18 -4.89
CA ARG A 38 0.65 -1.89 -4.19
C ARG A 38 0.46 -0.72 -5.15
N ALA A 39 1.23 -0.68 -6.25
CA ALA A 39 1.09 0.36 -7.26
C ALA A 39 -0.31 0.36 -7.90
N ARG A 40 -0.87 -0.83 -8.19
CA ARG A 40 -2.26 -0.96 -8.68
C ARG A 40 -3.25 -0.47 -7.64
N THR A 41 -3.12 -0.86 -6.37
CA THR A 41 -3.99 -0.40 -5.28
C THR A 41 -4.01 1.12 -5.17
N TYR A 42 -2.85 1.77 -5.13
CA TYR A 42 -2.80 3.24 -5.04
C TYR A 42 -3.33 3.93 -6.30
N GLN A 43 -3.13 3.34 -7.48
CA GLN A 43 -3.75 3.83 -8.70
C GLN A 43 -5.28 3.79 -8.59
N THR A 44 -5.84 2.64 -8.16
CA THR A 44 -7.28 2.49 -7.93
C THR A 44 -7.81 3.49 -6.91
N LEU A 45 -7.09 3.72 -5.80
CA LEU A 45 -7.48 4.74 -4.81
C LEU A 45 -7.52 6.14 -5.41
N SER A 46 -6.53 6.51 -6.23
CA SER A 46 -6.55 7.77 -6.99
C SER A 46 -7.76 7.84 -7.92
N ASP A 47 -8.05 6.76 -8.64
CA ASP A 47 -9.14 6.73 -9.62
C ASP A 47 -10.51 6.80 -8.93
N MET A 48 -10.66 6.18 -7.75
CA MET A 48 -11.85 6.31 -6.90
C MET A 48 -12.09 7.76 -6.46
N GLN A 49 -11.02 8.51 -6.12
CA GLN A 49 -11.13 9.93 -5.78
C GLN A 49 -11.58 10.77 -6.98
N ARG A 50 -11.26 10.35 -8.21
CA ARG A 50 -11.74 11.02 -9.43
C ARG A 50 -13.22 10.77 -9.68
N LEU A 51 -13.69 9.56 -9.38
CA LEU A 51 -15.06 9.11 -9.66
C LEU A 51 -16.05 9.49 -8.56
N SER A 52 -15.60 9.76 -7.34
CA SER A 52 -16.48 10.30 -6.30
C SER A 52 -16.91 11.71 -6.68
N PRO A 53 -18.22 12.00 -6.82
CA PRO A 53 -18.67 13.38 -6.95
C PRO A 53 -18.14 14.17 -5.74
N PRO A 54 -17.81 15.45 -5.88
CA PRO A 54 -17.46 16.25 -4.73
C PRO A 54 -18.66 16.22 -3.77
N TYR A 55 -18.54 15.49 -2.66
CA TYR A 55 -19.57 15.44 -1.61
C TYR A 55 -19.83 16.84 -1.00
N SER A 56 -19.04 17.85 -1.40
CA SER A 56 -19.33 19.25 -1.14
C SER A 56 -20.09 19.88 -2.30
N THR A 57 -21.33 20.30 -2.03
CA THR A 57 -22.02 21.29 -2.86
C THR A 57 -21.13 22.52 -3.03
N PHE A 58 -21.12 23.10 -4.23
CA PHE A 58 -20.33 24.29 -4.57
C PHE A 58 -20.91 25.50 -3.82
N SER A 59 -20.59 25.60 -2.53
CA SER A 59 -20.79 26.73 -1.65
C SER A 59 -19.42 27.37 -1.41
N HIS A 60 -19.35 28.66 -1.08
CA HIS A 60 -18.08 29.32 -0.71
C HIS A 60 -17.28 28.57 0.38
N LYS A 61 -17.92 27.69 1.17
CA LYS A 61 -17.29 26.78 2.14
C LYS A 61 -16.78 25.45 1.54
N GLY A 62 -17.28 25.04 0.37
CA GLY A 62 -16.94 23.79 -0.35
C GLY A 62 -15.69 23.85 -1.24
N ILE A 63 -15.14 25.04 -1.49
CA ILE A 63 -13.87 25.21 -2.24
C ILE A 63 -12.71 24.53 -1.49
N ARG A 64 -12.71 24.61 -0.16
CA ARG A 64 -11.64 24.04 0.69
C ARG A 64 -11.67 22.51 0.71
N SER A 65 -12.86 21.90 0.72
CA SER A 65 -13.01 20.43 0.64
C SER A 65 -12.66 19.90 -0.75
N HIS A 66 -12.96 20.64 -1.82
CA HIS A 66 -12.52 20.28 -3.17
C HIS A 66 -10.99 20.23 -3.28
N LEU A 67 -10.29 21.24 -2.73
CA LEU A 67 -8.83 21.26 -2.70
C LEU A 67 -8.25 20.08 -1.91
N GLN A 68 -8.85 19.74 -0.76
CA GLN A 68 -8.41 18.61 0.08
C GLN A 68 -8.52 17.25 -0.61
N ASN A 69 -9.59 17.00 -1.37
CA ASN A 69 -9.76 15.74 -2.11
C ASN A 69 -8.72 15.62 -3.25
N GLU A 70 -8.38 16.73 -3.90
CA GLU A 70 -7.35 16.75 -4.94
C GLU A 70 -5.95 16.44 -4.37
N HIS A 71 -5.64 16.92 -3.15
CA HIS A 71 -4.39 16.57 -2.48
C HIS A 71 -4.25 15.07 -2.22
N LEU A 72 -5.32 14.39 -1.82
CA LEU A 72 -5.32 12.93 -1.61
C LEU A 72 -5.11 12.17 -2.92
N ARG A 73 -5.79 12.60 -3.99
CA ARG A 73 -5.60 12.02 -5.34
C ARG A 73 -4.14 12.10 -5.78
N VAL A 74 -3.52 13.27 -5.65
CA VAL A 74 -2.11 13.48 -6.01
C VAL A 74 -1.17 12.65 -5.12
N ALA A 75 -1.46 12.55 -3.83
CA ALA A 75 -0.68 11.72 -2.90
C ALA A 75 -0.70 10.24 -3.31
N TYR A 76 -1.88 9.69 -3.63
CA TYR A 76 -2.02 8.31 -4.09
C TYR A 76 -1.30 8.08 -5.43
N LEU A 77 -1.38 9.01 -6.37
CA LEU A 77 -0.62 8.92 -7.63
C LEU A 77 0.90 8.92 -7.40
N LYS A 78 1.39 9.75 -6.48
CA LYS A 78 2.81 9.80 -6.12
C LYS A 78 3.27 8.46 -5.54
N GLU A 79 2.50 7.88 -4.62
CA GLU A 79 2.79 6.56 -4.06
C GLU A 79 2.75 5.46 -5.13
N ALA A 80 1.75 5.48 -6.03
CA ALA A 80 1.68 4.52 -7.14
C ALA A 80 2.94 4.59 -8.02
N ARG A 81 3.43 5.80 -8.34
CA ARG A 81 4.68 5.99 -9.09
C ARG A 81 5.90 5.47 -8.34
N ARG A 82 6.00 5.75 -7.04
CA ARG A 82 7.09 5.27 -6.18
C ARG A 82 7.18 3.75 -6.20
N TYR A 83 6.06 3.05 -6.03
CA TYR A 83 6.05 1.58 -6.06
C TYR A 83 6.40 1.00 -7.44
N ARG A 84 6.00 1.66 -8.54
CA ARG A 84 6.45 1.27 -9.89
C ARG A 84 7.97 1.41 -10.04
N GLN A 85 8.55 2.49 -9.52
CA GLN A 85 10.00 2.70 -9.54
C GLN A 85 10.74 1.61 -8.74
N LEU A 86 10.24 1.28 -7.54
CA LEU A 86 10.80 0.19 -6.72
C LEU A 86 10.74 -1.14 -7.47
N ALA A 87 9.59 -1.51 -8.05
CA ALA A 87 9.47 -2.73 -8.85
C ALA A 87 10.49 -2.77 -10.02
N ASN A 88 10.69 -1.64 -10.69
CA ASN A 88 11.66 -1.54 -11.78
C ASN A 88 13.12 -1.64 -11.29
N GLN A 89 13.44 -1.10 -10.12
CA GLN A 89 14.77 -1.24 -9.52
C GLN A 89 15.09 -2.70 -9.20
N GLU A 90 14.16 -3.41 -8.56
CA GLU A 90 14.33 -4.84 -8.24
C GLU A 90 14.46 -5.69 -9.52
N ARG A 91 13.72 -5.37 -10.59
CA ARG A 91 13.89 -6.04 -11.89
C ARG A 91 15.28 -5.83 -12.46
N LYS A 92 15.82 -4.61 -12.38
CA LYS A 92 17.17 -4.30 -12.87
C LYS A 92 18.24 -5.04 -12.07
N GLN A 93 18.07 -5.15 -10.76
CA GLN A 93 18.96 -5.93 -9.90
C GLN A 93 18.92 -7.42 -10.28
N LEU A 94 17.73 -7.99 -10.44
CA LEU A 94 17.58 -9.40 -10.83
C LEU A 94 18.26 -9.72 -12.17
N VAL A 95 18.16 -8.82 -13.16
CA VAL A 95 18.86 -8.98 -14.44
C VAL A 95 20.38 -8.84 -14.27
N SER A 96 20.85 -7.88 -13.46
CA SER A 96 22.29 -7.71 -13.17
C SER A 96 22.90 -8.96 -12.52
N ASP A 97 22.25 -9.48 -11.48
CA ASP A 97 22.71 -10.66 -10.74
C ASP A 97 22.78 -11.90 -11.65
N SER A 98 21.80 -12.05 -12.54
CA SER A 98 21.79 -13.14 -13.52
C SER A 98 22.96 -13.05 -14.50
N ASN A 99 23.34 -11.84 -14.94
CA ASN A 99 24.46 -11.65 -15.86
C ASN A 99 25.81 -11.93 -15.18
N GLU A 100 25.96 -11.59 -13.89
CA GLU A 100 27.17 -11.85 -13.11
C GLU A 100 27.36 -13.35 -12.82
N SER A 101 26.27 -14.08 -12.56
CA SER A 101 26.32 -15.54 -12.41
C SER A 101 26.74 -16.28 -13.68
N VAL A 102 26.48 -15.73 -14.86
CA VAL A 102 26.86 -16.33 -16.15
C VAL A 102 28.34 -16.10 -16.46
N GLN A 103 28.92 -14.97 -16.01
CA GLN A 103 30.33 -14.67 -16.22
C GLN A 103 31.27 -15.46 -15.30
N THR A 104 30.81 -15.84 -14.11
CA THR A 104 31.60 -16.63 -13.14
C THR A 104 31.57 -18.14 -13.41
N ALA A 105 30.70 -18.60 -14.30
CA ALA A 105 30.55 -20.01 -14.67
C ALA A 105 31.31 -20.43 -15.95
N ASN A 106 31.95 -19.47 -16.64
CA ASN A 106 32.82 -19.70 -17.81
C ASN A 106 34.29 -19.50 -17.44
#